data_AF-A0A954NV09-F1
#
_entry.id   AF-A0A954NV09-F1
#
_cell.length_a   1.000
_cell.length_b   1.000
_cell.length_c   1.000
_cell.angle_alpha   90.00
_cell.angle_beta   90.00
_cell.angle_gamma   90.00
#
_symmetry.space_group_name_H-M   'P 1'
#
loop_
_entity.id
_entity.type
_entity.pdbx_description
1 polymer ?
#
loop_
_entity_poly.entity_id
_entity_poly.type
_entity_poly.pdbx_seq_one_letter_code
_entity_poly.pdbx_strand_id
1 'polypeptide(L)'
;MRLSPVRVVDPEGEMLGVIPTEEALKIALEAGLDLVEVAPNERPPVCRILDYGKFKYEQKKKQAKNAKTHQVQLKEIRLRPKTGDHDIQFKMKRARGFLEDRDKVKLNVFFRGRENAHHERGREILEG
;
A
#
# COMPACT_ATOMS: atom_id res chain seq x y z
N MET A 1 7.66 -21.86 -17.87
CA MET A 1 8.14 -20.63 -18.54
C MET A 1 8.03 -20.81 -20.06
N ARG A 2 7.33 -19.92 -20.78
CA ARG A 2 7.02 -20.10 -22.22
C ARG A 2 7.59 -19.00 -23.12
N LEU A 3 8.19 -17.96 -22.53
CA LEU A 3 8.74 -16.82 -23.24
C LEU A 3 10.27 -16.94 -23.26
N SER A 4 10.87 -16.60 -24.40
CA SER A 4 12.31 -16.52 -24.66
C SER A 4 12.52 -15.37 -25.66
N PRO A 5 13.58 -14.56 -25.53
CA PRO A 5 14.61 -14.61 -24.49
C PRO A 5 14.14 -13.95 -23.18
N VAL A 6 14.91 -14.13 -22.11
CA VAL A 6 14.63 -13.57 -20.78
C VAL A 6 15.83 -12.84 -20.20
N ARG A 7 15.55 -11.81 -19.40
CA ARG A 7 16.59 -11.10 -18.63
C ARG A 7 16.80 -11.85 -17.32
N VAL A 8 18.03 -12.28 -17.05
CA VAL A 8 18.34 -13.14 -15.90
C VAL A 8 19.24 -12.41 -14.91
N VAL A 9 18.90 -12.57 -13.63
CA VAL A 9 19.74 -12.20 -12.49
C VAL A 9 20.09 -13.49 -11.76
N ASP A 10 21.37 -13.64 -11.42
CA ASP A 10 21.89 -14.82 -10.72
C ASP A 10 21.53 -14.79 -9.20
N PRO A 11 21.93 -15.83 -8.44
CA PRO A 11 21.68 -15.91 -7.00
C PRO A 11 22.38 -14.81 -6.18
N GLU A 12 23.56 -14.37 -6.61
CA GLU A 12 24.38 -13.33 -6.00
C GLU A 12 23.84 -11.92 -6.24
N GLY A 13 22.97 -11.77 -7.23
CA GLY A 13 22.35 -10.51 -7.63
C GLY A 13 23.01 -9.83 -8.83
N GLU A 14 23.96 -10.50 -9.49
CA GLU A 14 24.57 -10.01 -10.72
C GLU A 14 23.67 -10.26 -11.93
N MET A 15 23.78 -9.37 -12.93
CA MET A 15 22.97 -9.44 -14.13
C MET A 15 23.68 -10.26 -15.20
N LEU A 16 23.15 -11.44 -15.50
CA LEU A 16 23.65 -12.30 -16.58
C LEU A 16 23.24 -11.78 -17.97
N GLY A 17 22.34 -10.79 -18.02
CA GLY A 17 21.88 -10.17 -19.25
C GLY A 17 20.66 -10.86 -19.83
N VAL A 18 20.47 -10.75 -21.15
CA VAL A 18 19.35 -11.34 -21.87
C VAL A 18 19.81 -12.61 -22.56
N ILE A 19 19.33 -13.76 -22.08
CA ILE A 19 19.75 -15.09 -22.57
C ILE A 19 18.52 -15.94 -22.94
N PRO A 20 18.70 -17.00 -23.75
CA PRO A 20 17.65 -17.97 -24.01
C PRO A 20 17.16 -18.62 -22.71
N THR A 21 15.86 -18.90 -22.65
CA THR A 21 15.24 -19.52 -21.46
C THR A 21 15.82 -20.89 -21.14
N GLU A 22 16.23 -21.67 -22.14
CA GLU A 22 16.88 -22.96 -21.93
C GLU A 22 18.24 -22.84 -21.23
N GLU A 23 19.02 -21.82 -21.57
CA GLU A 23 20.30 -21.53 -20.93
C GLU A 23 20.08 -21.09 -19.48
N ALA A 24 19.12 -20.20 -19.24
CA ALA A 24 18.73 -19.78 -17.90
C ALA A 24 18.29 -20.96 -17.01
N LEU A 25 17.53 -21.91 -17.58
CA LEU A 25 17.10 -23.12 -16.88
C LEU A 25 18.28 -24.05 -16.55
N LYS A 26 19.27 -24.17 -17.45
CA LYS A 26 20.49 -24.95 -17.18
C LYS A 26 21.29 -24.36 -16.04
N ILE A 27 21.52 -23.03 -16.06
CA ILE A 27 22.26 -22.34 -15.01
C ILE A 27 21.57 -22.53 -13.64
N ALA A 28 20.23 -22.41 -13.61
CA ALA A 28 19.47 -22.67 -12.38
C ALA A 28 19.63 -24.12 -11.89
N LEU A 29 19.55 -25.09 -12.79
CA LEU A 29 19.72 -26.51 -12.46
C LEU A 29 21.13 -26.83 -11.95
N GLU A 30 22.17 -26.28 -12.59
CA GLU A 30 23.58 -26.43 -12.18
C GLU A 30 23.84 -25.83 -10.79
N ALA A 31 23.17 -24.73 -10.46
CA ALA A 31 23.21 -24.13 -9.14
C ALA A 31 22.32 -24.86 -8.11
N GLY A 32 21.50 -25.83 -8.52
CA GLY A 32 20.53 -26.50 -7.64
C GLY A 32 19.40 -25.59 -7.16
N LEU A 33 19.04 -24.58 -7.96
CA LEU A 33 18.05 -23.54 -7.65
C LEU A 33 16.93 -23.52 -8.71
N ASP A 34 15.95 -22.63 -8.52
CA ASP A 34 14.84 -22.44 -9.44
C ASP A 34 15.02 -21.17 -10.30
N LEU A 35 14.62 -21.23 -11.57
CA LEU A 35 14.43 -20.05 -12.39
C LEU A 35 13.02 -19.48 -12.16
N VAL A 36 12.93 -18.33 -11.50
CA VAL A 36 11.66 -17.71 -11.09
C VAL A 36 11.41 -16.41 -11.85
N GLU A 37 10.28 -16.33 -12.56
CA GLU A 37 9.81 -15.10 -13.21
C GLU A 37 9.36 -14.08 -12.13
N VAL A 38 10.06 -12.95 -12.01
CA VAL A 38 9.76 -11.90 -11.03
C VAL A 38 9.08 -10.67 -11.65
N ALA A 39 9.33 -10.41 -12.94
CA ALA A 39 8.64 -9.35 -13.71
C ALA A 39 8.15 -9.93 -15.05
N PRO A 40 7.01 -10.64 -15.07
CA PRO A 40 6.50 -11.32 -16.25
C PRO A 40 5.98 -10.36 -17.34
N ASN A 41 5.70 -9.10 -16.97
CA ASN A 41 5.15 -8.09 -17.88
C ASN A 41 6.23 -7.32 -18.66
N GLU A 42 7.52 -7.49 -18.31
CA GLU A 42 8.63 -6.85 -19.04
C GLU A 42 8.92 -7.56 -20.37
N ARG A 43 9.58 -6.84 -21.29
CA ARG A 43 10.03 -7.38 -22.58
C ARG A 43 11.52 -7.10 -22.76
N PRO A 44 12.40 -8.10 -22.60
CA PRO A 44 12.11 -9.48 -22.19
C PRO A 44 11.71 -9.60 -20.70
N PRO A 45 10.94 -10.63 -20.29
CA PRO A 45 10.60 -10.87 -18.89
C PRO A 45 11.83 -10.99 -18.00
N VAL A 46 11.75 -10.51 -16.75
CA VAL A 46 12.84 -10.62 -15.79
C VAL A 46 12.67 -11.85 -14.92
N CYS A 47 13.71 -12.67 -14.88
CA CYS A 47 13.81 -13.89 -14.10
C CYS A 47 14.98 -13.82 -13.15
N ARG A 48 14.83 -14.44 -11.98
CA ARG A 48 15.88 -14.59 -10.98
C ARG A 48 16.14 -16.06 -10.72
N ILE A 49 17.40 -16.44 -10.58
CA ILE A 49 17.79 -17.77 -10.11
C ILE A 49 17.81 -17.73 -8.58
N LEU A 50 16.93 -18.48 -7.92
CA LEU A 50 16.80 -18.48 -6.46
C LEU A 50 16.04 -19.72 -5.95
N ASP A 51 16.09 -19.97 -4.64
CA ASP A 51 15.24 -20.98 -4.00
C ASP A 51 13.81 -20.43 -3.87
N TYR A 52 12.87 -21.01 -4.64
CA TYR A 52 11.49 -20.53 -4.67
C TYR A 52 10.76 -20.72 -3.34
N GLY A 53 11.06 -21.79 -2.61
CA GLY A 53 10.45 -22.09 -1.31
C GLY A 53 10.83 -21.05 -0.25
N LYS A 54 12.13 -20.75 -0.14
CA LYS A 54 12.69 -19.71 0.75
C LYS A 54 12.16 -18.33 0.37
N PHE A 55 12.15 -17.99 -0.92
CA PHE A 55 11.62 -16.71 -1.40
C PHE A 55 10.15 -16.52 -1.01
N LYS A 56 9.30 -17.55 -1.21
CA LYS A 56 7.88 -17.49 -0.84
C LYS A 56 7.70 -17.33 0.67
N TYR A 57 8.53 -18.00 1.48
CA TYR A 57 8.50 -17.86 2.93
C TYR A 57 8.87 -16.43 3.37
N GLU A 58 9.95 -15.87 2.82
CA GLU A 58 10.39 -14.51 3.13
C GLU A 58 9.37 -13.45 2.70
N GLN A 59 8.78 -13.60 1.51
CA GLN A 59 7.67 -12.76 1.03
C GLN A 59 6.48 -12.79 1.99
N LYS A 60 6.04 -13.97 2.43
CA LYS A 60 4.96 -14.10 3.42
C LYS A 60 5.33 -13.45 4.75
N LYS A 61 6.55 -13.65 5.24
CA LYS A 61 7.05 -13.05 6.49
C LYS A 61 7.08 -11.52 6.41
N LYS A 62 7.51 -10.96 5.28
CA LYS A 62 7.52 -9.52 5.01
C LYS A 62 6.09 -8.95 4.94
N GLN A 63 5.18 -9.61 4.23
CA GLN A 63 3.77 -9.22 4.19
C GLN A 63 3.11 -9.24 5.57
N ALA A 64 3.37 -10.29 6.36
CA ALA A 64 2.85 -10.39 7.73
C ALA A 64 3.41 -9.30 8.65
N LYS A 65 4.68 -8.91 8.50
CA LYS A 65 5.26 -7.76 9.23
C LYS A 65 4.62 -6.44 8.81
N ASN A 66 4.40 -6.23 7.51
CA ASN A 66 3.75 -5.02 7.01
C ASN A 66 2.29 -4.93 7.46
N ALA A 67 1.57 -6.06 7.51
CA ALA A 67 0.20 -6.11 8.03
C ALA A 67 0.10 -5.80 9.53
N LYS A 68 1.18 -6.06 10.30
CA LYS A 68 1.28 -5.68 11.72
C LYS A 68 1.62 -4.21 11.94
N THR A 69 1.98 -3.48 10.88
CA THR A 69 2.24 -2.04 10.97
C THR A 69 0.90 -1.31 10.86
N HIS A 70 0.60 -0.43 11.82
CA HIS A 70 -0.61 0.37 11.81
C HIS A 70 -0.70 1.19 10.50
N GLN A 71 -1.62 0.83 9.61
CA GLN A 71 -1.87 1.59 8.40
C GLN A 71 -2.69 2.81 8.78
N VAL A 72 -2.04 3.97 8.86
CA VAL A 72 -2.71 5.26 9.12
C VAL A 72 -3.80 5.48 8.07
N GLN A 73 -5.05 5.51 8.50
CA GLN A 73 -6.21 5.78 7.64
C GLN A 73 -6.63 7.24 7.76
N LEU A 74 -7.28 7.76 6.71
CA LEU A 74 -7.95 9.05 6.76
C LEU A 74 -9.42 8.84 7.12
N LYS A 75 -9.82 9.25 8.32
CA LYS A 75 -11.21 9.20 8.80
C LYS A 75 -11.87 10.56 8.57
N GLU A 76 -12.95 10.58 7.80
CA GLU A 76 -13.73 11.80 7.60
C GLU A 76 -14.85 11.92 8.61
N ILE A 77 -14.96 13.08 9.26
CA ILE A 77 -16.08 13.45 10.13
C ILE A 77 -16.79 14.64 9.52
N ARG A 78 -18.11 14.50 9.35
CA ARG A 78 -18.95 15.51 8.67
C ARG A 78 -19.82 16.25 9.69
N LEU A 79 -19.71 17.57 9.66
CA LEU A 79 -20.49 18.50 10.45
C LEU A 79 -21.40 19.33 9.53
N ARG A 80 -22.47 19.88 10.09
CA ARG A 80 -23.33 20.86 9.42
C ARG A 80 -23.44 22.09 10.32
N PRO A 81 -23.70 23.28 9.76
CA PRO A 81 -23.91 24.50 10.57
C PRO A 81 -25.04 24.40 11.59
N LYS A 82 -25.99 23.48 11.39
CA LYS A 82 -27.14 23.23 12.28
C LYS A 82 -26.94 22.00 13.18
N THR A 83 -25.73 21.44 13.22
CA THR A 83 -25.44 20.34 14.13
C THR A 83 -25.52 20.86 15.56
N GLY A 84 -26.40 20.29 16.38
CA GLY A 84 -26.55 20.71 17.78
C GLY A 84 -25.36 20.29 18.63
N ASP A 85 -25.12 21.02 19.72
CA ASP A 85 -23.92 20.87 20.57
C ASP A 85 -23.66 19.43 21.02
N HIS A 86 -24.70 18.69 21.38
CA HIS A 86 -24.56 17.29 21.78
C HIS A 86 -24.00 16.39 20.66
N ASP A 87 -24.45 16.59 19.41
CA ASP A 87 -23.95 15.82 18.25
C ASP A 87 -22.52 16.26 17.86
N ILE A 88 -22.20 17.55 18.03
CA ILE A 88 -20.82 18.04 17.88
C ILE A 88 -19.91 17.33 18.89
N GLN A 89 -20.26 17.33 20.17
CA GLN A 89 -19.47 16.70 21.22
C GLN A 89 -19.28 15.19 20.98
N PHE A 90 -20.32 14.48 20.54
CA PHE A 90 -20.21 13.07 20.18
C PHE A 90 -19.23 12.84 19.01
N LYS A 91 -19.30 13.68 17.97
CA LYS A 91 -18.37 13.61 16.83
C LYS A 91 -16.95 13.98 17.21
N MET A 92 -16.74 14.95 18.11
CA MET A 92 -15.42 15.30 18.64
C MET A 92 -14.82 14.17 19.47
N LYS A 93 -15.62 13.49 20.30
CA LYS A 93 -15.17 12.29 21.03
C LYS A 93 -14.72 11.19 20.07
N ARG A 94 -15.46 10.98 18.99
CA ARG A 94 -15.09 10.03 17.93
C ARG A 94 -13.81 10.44 17.18
N ALA A 95 -13.65 11.74 16.88
CA ALA A 95 -12.44 12.28 16.27
C ALA A 95 -11.20 12.00 17.15
N ARG A 96 -11.33 12.24 18.46
CA ARG A 96 -10.28 11.98 19.44
C ARG A 96 -9.87 10.50 19.47
N GLY A 97 -10.84 9.59 19.47
CA GLY A 97 -10.56 8.15 19.41
C GLY A 97 -9.77 7.74 18.16
N PHE A 98 -10.11 8.30 16.98
CA PHE A 98 -9.34 8.05 15.76
C PHE A 98 -7.89 8.57 15.85
N LEU A 99 -7.68 9.74 16.46
CA LEU A 99 -6.33 10.28 16.67
C LEU A 99 -5.51 9.44 17.66
N GLU A 100 -6.15 8.95 18.73
CA GLU A 100 -5.54 8.01 19.69
C GLU A 100 -5.14 6.70 19.02
N ASP A 101 -5.96 6.21 18.08
CA ASP A 101 -5.66 5.07 17.22
C ASP A 101 -4.60 5.38 16.15
N ARG A 102 -4.00 6.57 16.13
CA ARG A 102 -3.01 7.04 15.14
C ARG A 102 -3.53 7.15 13.70
N ASP A 103 -4.83 7.30 13.53
CA ASP A 103 -5.44 7.68 12.25
C ASP A 103 -5.39 9.20 12.05
N LYS A 104 -5.46 9.64 10.79
CA LYS A 104 -5.66 11.05 10.44
C LYS A 104 -7.15 11.35 10.42
N VAL A 105 -7.56 12.50 10.95
CA VAL A 105 -8.95 12.93 10.91
C VAL A 105 -9.10 14.13 9.98
N LYS A 106 -10.09 14.10 9.09
CA LYS A 106 -10.52 15.22 8.26
C LYS A 106 -11.91 15.66 8.67
N LEU A 107 -12.01 16.86 9.23
CA LEU A 107 -13.28 17.49 9.58
C LEU A 107 -13.78 18.30 8.39
N ASN A 108 -14.99 17.99 7.92
CA ASN A 108 -15.64 18.70 6.82
C ASN A 108 -16.99 19.27 7.29
N VAL A 109 -17.17 20.58 7.18
CA VAL A 109 -18.47 21.23 7.42
C VAL A 109 -19.19 21.39 6.08
N PHE A 110 -20.38 20.81 5.95
CA PHE A 110 -21.19 20.89 4.73
C PHE A 110 -22.26 21.97 4.87
N PHE A 111 -22.20 22.97 4.00
CA PHE A 111 -23.20 24.02 3.85
C PHE A 111 -24.19 23.62 2.74
N ARG A 112 -25.50 23.83 2.93
CA ARG A 112 -26.51 23.63 1.88
C ARG A 112 -27.20 24.96 1.50
N GLY A 113 -27.29 25.23 0.19
CA GLY A 113 -28.05 26.37 -0.33
C GLY A 113 -27.50 27.73 0.12
N ARG A 114 -28.36 28.60 0.66
CA ARG A 114 -28.00 29.96 1.13
C ARG A 114 -27.07 29.98 2.35
N GLU A 115 -26.77 28.84 2.95
CA GLU A 115 -25.87 28.72 4.12
C GLU A 115 -24.42 29.05 3.78
N ASN A 116 -24.05 29.07 2.49
CA ASN A 116 -22.70 29.45 2.04
C ASN A 116 -22.36 30.92 2.33
N ALA A 117 -23.34 31.76 2.70
CA ALA A 117 -23.09 33.14 3.14
C ALA A 117 -22.64 33.23 4.61
N HIS A 118 -22.76 32.16 5.40
CA HIS A 118 -22.44 32.12 6.83
C HIS A 118 -21.21 31.23 7.12
N HIS A 119 -20.12 31.42 6.38
CA HIS A 119 -18.86 30.67 6.57
C HIS A 119 -18.28 30.89 7.98
N GLU A 120 -18.46 32.07 8.56
CA GLU A 120 -18.02 32.41 9.92
C GLU A 120 -18.53 31.41 10.96
N ARG A 121 -19.79 30.98 10.84
CA ARG A 121 -20.43 30.03 11.75
C ARG A 121 -19.86 28.62 11.64
N GLY A 122 -19.35 28.24 10.46
CA GLY A 122 -18.63 26.97 10.29
C GLY A 122 -17.21 27.02 10.81
N ARG A 123 -16.59 28.20 10.83
CA ARG A 123 -15.25 28.42 11.40
C ARG A 123 -15.28 28.35 12.93
N GLU A 124 -16.29 28.94 13.56
CA GLU A 124 -16.54 28.81 15.00
C GLU A 124 -16.65 27.34 15.44
N ILE A 125 -17.30 26.49 14.64
CA ILE A 125 -17.43 25.05 14.91
C ILE A 125 -16.08 24.30 14.82
N LEU A 126 -15.12 24.82 14.06
CA LEU A 126 -13.80 24.19 13.85
C LEU A 126 -12.71 24.75 14.79
N GLU A 127 -12.87 25.96 15.31
CA GLU A 127 -11.92 26.61 16.22
C GLU A 127 -12.16 26.28 17.71
N GLY A 128 -13.28 25.63 18.05
CA GLY A 128 -13.67 25.21 19.40
C GLY A 128 -13.29 23.79 19.80
#